data_AF-A0AAQ3QNN4-F1
#
_entry.id   AF-A0AAQ3QNN4-F1
#
_cell.length_a   1.000
_cell.length_b   1.000
_cell.length_c   1.000
_cell.angle_alpha   90.00
_cell.angle_beta   90.00
_cell.angle_gamma   90.00
#
_symmetry.space_group_name_H-M   'P 1'
#
loop_
_entity.id
_entity.type
_entity.pdbx_description
1 polymer ?
#
loop_
_entity_poly.entity_id
_entity_poly.type
_entity_poly.pdbx_seq_one_letter_code
_entity_poly.pdbx_strand_id
1 'polypeptide(L)'
;MFKMGDSTLALKDLCLEAGLLDLDFVGCRFTWSINRAGNKRVSARLDRVYVNGDWISKYSSARVHHLLKLASDHRPIMLDINENCKPFRSKKKLFSSFIG
;
A
#
# COMPACT_ATOMS: atom_id res chain seq x y z
N MET A 1 -24.63 -6.33 6.57
CA MET A 1 -23.24 -6.31 7.08
C MET A 1 -22.30 -6.41 5.88
N PHE A 2 -21.76 -5.29 5.40
CA PHE A 2 -20.82 -5.29 4.27
C PHE A 2 -19.57 -6.09 4.67
N LYS A 3 -19.30 -7.20 3.98
CA LYS A 3 -18.00 -7.87 4.07
C LYS A 3 -17.00 -6.99 3.35
N MET A 4 -16.30 -6.17 4.12
CA MET A 4 -15.25 -5.25 3.66
C MET A 4 -14.11 -5.96 2.89
N GLY A 5 -14.02 -7.30 2.97
CA GLY A 5 -13.05 -8.12 2.26
C GLY A 5 -13.23 -8.15 0.74
N ASP A 6 -14.46 -8.30 0.25
CA ASP A 6 -14.72 -8.58 -1.17
C ASP A 6 -14.39 -7.36 -2.06
N SER A 7 -14.72 -6.16 -1.59
CA SER A 7 -14.48 -4.90 -2.32
C SER A 7 -13.00 -4.52 -2.36
N THR A 8 -12.25 -4.78 -1.26
CA THR A 8 -10.81 -4.51 -1.23
C THR A 8 -9.98 -5.47 -2.09
N LEU A 9 -10.50 -6.68 -2.35
CA LEU A 9 -9.90 -7.61 -3.28
C LEU A 9 -10.16 -7.17 -4.72
N ALA A 10 -11.41 -6.85 -5.06
CA ALA A 10 -11.78 -6.34 -6.38
C ALA A 10 -10.97 -5.09 -6.79
N LEU A 11 -10.76 -4.14 -5.88
CA LEU A 11 -9.93 -2.96 -6.17
C LEU A 11 -8.47 -3.35 -6.49
N LYS A 12 -7.90 -4.31 -5.76
CA LYS A 12 -6.53 -4.76 -6.01
C LYS A 12 -6.40 -5.46 -7.35
N ASP A 13 -7.37 -6.28 -7.70
CA ASP A 13 -7.38 -7.00 -8.98
C ASP A 13 -7.52 -6.01 -10.13
N LEU A 14 -8.43 -5.04 -10.04
CA LEU A 14 -8.57 -3.97 -11.02
C LEU A 14 -7.28 -3.12 -11.17
N CYS A 15 -6.64 -2.75 -10.06
CA CYS A 15 -5.36 -2.04 -10.13
C CYS A 15 -4.29 -2.88 -10.83
N LEU A 16 -4.23 -4.18 -10.53
CA LEU A 16 -3.27 -5.08 -11.15
C LEU A 16 -3.52 -5.23 -12.66
N GLU A 17 -4.77 -5.38 -13.07
CA GLU A 17 -5.19 -5.41 -14.49
C GLU A 17 -4.83 -4.11 -15.23
N ALA A 18 -4.92 -2.97 -14.53
CA ALA A 18 -4.50 -1.67 -15.04
C ALA A 18 -2.97 -1.45 -15.03
N GLY A 19 -2.17 -2.46 -14.65
CA GLY A 19 -0.71 -2.35 -14.59
C GLY A 19 -0.20 -1.52 -13.41
N LEU A 20 -1.03 -1.31 -12.39
CA LEU A 20 -0.67 -0.60 -11.16
C LEU A 20 -0.28 -1.59 -10.06
N LEU A 21 0.77 -1.24 -9.31
CA LEU A 21 1.32 -2.03 -8.23
C LEU A 21 1.24 -1.25 -6.92
N ASP A 22 0.78 -1.91 -5.85
CA ASP A 22 0.78 -1.36 -4.48
C ASP A 22 2.24 -1.25 -3.99
N LEU A 23 2.73 -0.04 -3.79
CA LEU A 23 4.09 0.23 -3.34
C LEU A 23 4.24 -0.17 -1.86
N ASP A 24 5.32 -0.91 -1.55
CA ASP A 24 5.61 -1.33 -0.18
C ASP A 24 5.88 -0.12 0.72
N PHE A 25 5.66 -0.36 2.00
CA PHE A 25 5.76 0.65 3.04
C PHE A 25 6.64 0.21 4.20
N VAL A 26 7.11 1.19 4.98
CA VAL A 26 7.78 1.02 6.26
C VAL A 26 6.95 1.67 7.37
N GLY A 27 6.99 1.07 8.56
CA GLY A 27 6.25 1.55 9.72
C GLY A 27 5.04 0.66 10.04
N CYS A 28 4.02 1.24 10.68
CA CYS A 28 2.88 0.49 11.19
C CYS A 28 2.07 -0.16 10.05
N ARG A 29 1.63 -1.42 10.20
CA ARG A 29 0.83 -2.11 9.17
C ARG A 29 -0.49 -1.41 8.81
N PHE A 30 -1.09 -0.68 9.75
CA PHE A 30 -2.42 -0.08 9.61
C PHE A 30 -2.31 1.43 9.50
N THR A 31 -2.99 2.02 8.53
CA THR A 31 -3.07 3.47 8.35
C THR A 31 -4.30 4.06 9.01
N TRP A 32 -5.30 3.24 9.36
CA TRP A 32 -6.48 3.66 10.08
C TRP A 32 -6.75 2.73 11.27
N SER A 33 -7.19 3.31 12.39
CA SER A 33 -7.66 2.55 13.53
C SER A 33 -8.62 3.34 14.40
N ILE A 34 -9.72 2.70 14.78
CA ILE A 34 -10.68 3.23 15.73
C ILE A 34 -10.73 2.35 16.99
N ASN A 35 -10.79 3.01 18.14
CA ASN A 35 -11.02 2.34 19.42
C ASN A 35 -12.53 2.29 19.67
N ARG A 36 -13.07 1.10 19.92
CA ARG A 36 -14.45 0.90 20.36
C ARG A 36 -14.48 0.63 21.86
N ALA A 37 -15.66 0.81 22.46
CA ALA A 37 -15.89 0.48 23.86
C ALA A 37 -15.47 -0.97 24.19
N GLY A 38 -15.00 -1.18 25.41
CA GLY A 38 -14.61 -2.52 25.90
C GLY A 38 -13.30 -3.04 25.31
N ASN A 39 -12.32 -2.16 25.09
CA ASN A 39 -10.97 -2.50 24.59
C ASN A 39 -10.94 -3.18 23.21
N LYS A 40 -12.00 -3.00 22.42
CA LYS A 40 -12.11 -3.56 21.07
C LYS A 40 -11.53 -2.57 20.06
N ARG A 41 -10.34 -2.84 19.54
CA ARG A 41 -9.72 -2.03 18.47
C ARG A 41 -10.03 -2.63 17.10
N VAL A 42 -10.47 -1.78 16.17
CA VAL A 42 -10.57 -2.14 14.75
C VAL A 42 -9.52 -1.34 13.98
N SER A 43 -8.76 -2.00 13.11
CA SER A 43 -7.70 -1.35 12.33
C SER A 43 -7.63 -1.91 10.91
N ALA A 44 -7.32 -1.05 9.95
CA ALA A 44 -7.21 -1.38 8.54
C ALA A 44 -6.10 -0.55 7.86
N ARG A 45 -5.60 -1.02 6.71
CA ARG A 45 -4.77 -0.23 5.79
C ARG A 45 -5.66 0.24 4.65
N LEU A 46 -6.16 1.47 4.80
CA LEU A 46 -7.06 2.13 3.85
C LEU A 46 -6.29 3.00 2.87
N ASP A 47 -5.17 3.56 3.31
CA ASP A 47 -4.35 4.47 2.54
C ASP A 47 -3.19 3.69 1.89
N ARG A 48 -3.09 3.77 0.55
CA ARG A 48 -2.15 3.01 -0.29
C ARG A 48 -1.62 3.90 -1.40
N VAL A 49 -0.45 3.56 -1.92
CA VAL A 49 0.16 4.24 -3.07
C VAL A 49 0.31 3.21 -4.17
N TYR A 50 -0.37 3.44 -5.29
CA TYR A 50 -0.30 2.58 -6.46
C TYR A 50 0.51 3.26 -7.55
N VAL A 51 1.44 2.53 -8.17
CA VAL A 51 2.39 3.05 -9.17
C VAL A 51 2.50 2.11 -10.36
N ASN A 52 2.77 2.64 -11.55
CA ASN A 52 2.99 1.83 -12.74
C ASN A 52 4.48 1.49 -12.94
N GLY A 53 4.77 0.67 -13.96
CA GLY A 53 6.14 0.21 -14.26
C GLY A 53 7.12 1.34 -14.60
N ASP A 54 6.68 2.34 -15.37
CA ASP A 54 7.52 3.49 -15.73
C ASP A 54 7.93 4.30 -14.51
N TRP A 55 6.99 4.48 -13.57
CA TRP A 55 7.24 5.19 -12.32
C TRP A 55 8.23 4.44 -11.43
N ILE A 56 8.09 3.11 -11.29
CA ILE A 56 9.04 2.27 -10.55
C ILE A 56 10.43 2.34 -11.18
N SER A 57 10.51 2.35 -12.51
CA SER A 57 11.79 2.43 -13.23
C SER A 57 12.48 3.77 -12.97
N LYS A 58 11.71 4.87 -12.89
CA LYS A 58 12.21 6.21 -12.58
C LYS A 58 12.59 6.38 -11.11
N TYR A 59 11.82 5.81 -10.18
CA TYR A 59 12.01 5.97 -8.74
C TYR A 59 12.19 4.61 -8.06
N SER A 60 13.22 3.87 -8.48
CA SER A 60 13.47 2.50 -8.04
C SER A 60 13.75 2.35 -6.54
N SER A 61 14.18 3.44 -5.90
CA SER A 61 14.45 3.55 -4.47
C SER A 61 13.23 3.99 -3.63
N ALA A 62 12.12 4.37 -4.27
CA ALA A 62 11.01 4.98 -3.58
C ALA A 62 10.37 4.08 -2.51
N ARG A 63 9.83 4.72 -1.48
CA ARG A 63 9.26 4.04 -0.33
C ARG A 63 8.12 4.83 0.29
N VAL A 64 7.09 4.11 0.72
CA VAL A 64 6.03 4.70 1.54
C VAL A 64 6.40 4.57 3.01
N HIS A 65 6.23 5.64 3.77
CA HIS A 65 6.41 5.66 5.22
C HIS A 65 5.06 5.91 5.90
N HIS A 66 4.64 4.99 6.76
CA HIS A 66 3.51 5.22 7.65
C HIS A 66 3.99 5.88 8.93
N LEU A 67 3.65 7.15 9.08
CA LEU A 67 4.14 7.97 10.18
C LEU A 67 3.37 7.71 11.48
N LEU A 68 3.87 8.28 12.57
CA LEU A 68 3.18 8.25 13.84
C LEU A 68 1.91 9.10 13.76
N LYS A 69 0.82 8.61 14.36
CA LYS A 69 -0.40 9.39 14.56
C LYS A 69 -0.50 9.83 16.00
N LEU A 70 -0.97 11.06 16.20
CA LEU A 70 -1.16 11.66 17.53
C LEU A 70 -2.64 11.63 17.93
N ALA A 71 -3.47 12.41 17.24
CA ALA A 71 -4.90 12.57 17.58
C ALA A 71 -5.87 12.05 16.51
N SER A 72 -5.39 11.71 15.31
CA SER A 72 -6.25 11.21 14.22
C SER A 72 -6.50 9.70 14.33
N ASP A 73 -7.65 9.26 13.84
CA ASP A 73 -7.91 7.85 13.55
C ASP A 73 -7.05 7.35 12.38
N HIS A 74 -6.61 8.24 11.48
CA HIS A 74 -5.64 7.98 10.41
C HIS A 74 -4.18 8.24 10.82
N ARG A 75 -3.26 7.54 10.15
CA ARG A 75 -1.82 7.81 10.12
C ARG A 75 -1.46 8.54 8.84
N PRO A 76 -0.67 9.62 8.89
CA PRO A 76 -0.10 10.20 7.69
C PRO A 76 0.77 9.17 6.94
N ILE A 77 0.64 9.16 5.62
CA ILE A 77 1.53 8.44 4.72
C ILE A 77 2.44 9.43 4.02
N MET A 78 3.72 9.12 3.91
CA MET A 78 4.71 9.94 3.20
C MET A 78 5.36 9.09 2.11
N LEU A 79 5.38 9.61 0.89
CA LEU A 79 6.13 9.00 -0.21
C LEU A 79 7.51 9.64 -0.27
N ASP A 80 8.54 8.84 -0.05
CA ASP A 80 9.94 9.23 -0.21
C ASP A 80 10.43 8.71 -1.57
N ILE A 81 10.96 9.61 -2.41
CA ILE A 81 11.49 9.30 -3.75
C ILE A 81 13.01 9.53 -3.84
N ASN A 82 13.68 9.76 -2.71
CA ASN A 82 15.11 10.02 -2.69
C ASN A 82 15.91 8.77 -3.13
N GLU A 83 16.95 8.99 -3.94
CA GLU A 83 17.77 7.93 -4.53
C GLU A 83 18.57 7.12 -3.49
N ASN A 84 18.78 7.70 -2.30
CA ASN A 84 19.52 7.08 -1.19
C ASN A 84 18.74 5.98 -0.45
N CYS A 85 17.45 5.82 -0.71
CA CYS A 85 16.66 4.75 -0.12
C CYS A 85 17.06 3.40 -0.74
N LYS A 86 17.15 2.33 0.06
CA LYS A 86 17.46 1.00 -0.50
C LYS A 86 16.39 0.62 -1.53
N PRO A 87 16.77 0.08 -2.71
CA PRO A 87 15.85 -0.19 -3.80
C PRO A 87 14.64 -1.03 -3.35
N PHE A 88 13.50 -0.72 -3.96
CA PHE A 88 12.27 -1.47 -3.80
C PHE A 88 12.50 -2.93 -4.18
N ARG A 89 12.38 -3.86 -3.22
CA ARG A 89 12.35 -5.29 -3.52
C ARG A 89 10.97 -5.59 -4.10
N SER A 90 10.80 -5.41 -5.41
CA SER A 90 9.61 -5.95 -6.05
C SER A 90 9.62 -7.45 -5.77
N LYS A 91 8.58 -7.94 -5.09
CA LYS A 91 8.28 -9.37 -5.13
C LYS A 91 7.98 -9.62 -6.60
N LYS A 92 8.94 -10.21 -7.32
CA LYS A 92 8.74 -10.70 -8.69
C LYS A 92 7.56 -11.67 -8.66
N LYS A 93 6.33 -11.17 -8.78
CA LYS A 93 5.27 -11.94 -9.39
C LYS A 93 5.64 -11.94 -10.86
N LEU A 94 6.17 -13.07 -11.29
CA LEU A 94 6.44 -13.38 -12.68
C LEU A 94 5.23 -12.94 -13.51
N PHE A 95 5.38 -11.88 -14.30
CA PHE A 95 4.58 -11.74 -15.52
C PHE A 95 5.11 -12.80 -16.48
N SER A 96 4.76 -14.06 -16.24
CA SER A 96 4.98 -15.13 -17.19
C SER A 96 3.88 -15.03 -18.23
N SER A 97 4.31 -14.64 -19.44
CA SER A 97 3.83 -15.15 -20.73
C SER A 97 2.33 -15.17 -21.00
N PHE A 98 1.85 -14.18 -21.75
CA PHE A 98 0.92 -14.43 -22.86
C PHE A 98 1.47 -13.75 -24.12
N ILE A 99 2.46 -14.41 -24.72
CA ILE A 99 2.66 -14.42 -26.17
C ILE A 99 2.56 -15.89 -26.56
N GLY A 100 1.55 -16.18 -27.36
CA GLY A 100 1.17 -17.49 -27.90
C GLY A 100 -0.11 -17.28 -28.68
#